data_AF-A0A0Q8S4K3-F1
#
_entry.id   AF-A0A0Q8S4K3-F1
#
_cell.length_a   1.000
_cell.length_b   1.000
_cell.length_c   1.000
_cell.angle_alpha   90.00
_cell.angle_beta   90.00
_cell.angle_gamma   90.00
#
_symmetry.space_group_name_H-M   'P 1'
#
loop_
_entity.id
_entity.type
_entity.pdbx_description
1 polymer ?
#
loop_
_entity_poly.entity_id
_entity_poly.type
_entity_poly.pdbx_seq_one_letter_code
_entity_poly.pdbx_strand_id
1 'polypeptide(L)'
;MSGWWFAAGCVGLFLLLWALMERRWRSEAAKLAASRPNLSEDEFLTAVADVSDPDIAQYLWEEIADHWSPATPHPNDDFLNRLSIDPDEPQDWLERFCQQRGYDWRAWPMWDEGRPTTVRSFAGWLAEGRRRAEASA
;
A
#
# COMPACT_ATOMS: atom_id res chain seq x y z
N MET A 1 -39.76 -22.20 -8.95
CA MET A 1 -38.34 -22.38 -8.61
C MET A 1 -38.05 -21.54 -7.37
N SER A 2 -37.68 -22.15 -6.25
CA SER A 2 -37.51 -21.47 -4.97
C SER A 2 -36.29 -20.53 -5.00
N GLY A 3 -36.38 -19.37 -4.35
CA GLY A 3 -35.31 -18.37 -4.29
C GLY A 3 -33.98 -18.88 -3.72
N TRP A 4 -34.00 -20.03 -3.05
CA TRP A 4 -32.82 -20.75 -2.55
C TRP A 4 -31.84 -21.16 -3.65
N TRP A 5 -32.33 -21.60 -4.82
CA TRP A 5 -31.46 -21.98 -5.94
C TRP A 5 -30.79 -20.77 -6.59
N PHE A 6 -31.46 -19.62 -6.60
CA PHE A 6 -30.89 -18.37 -7.07
C PHE A 6 -29.79 -17.89 -6.13
N ALA A 7 -30.04 -17.87 -4.82
CA ALA A 7 -29.05 -17.49 -3.82
C ALA A 7 -27.81 -18.40 -3.85
N ALA A 8 -27.99 -19.73 -3.94
CA ALA A 8 -26.89 -20.68 -4.08
C ALA A 8 -26.07 -20.45 -5.35
N GLY A 9 -26.72 -20.11 -6.47
CA GLY A 9 -26.05 -19.74 -7.71
C GLY A 9 -25.19 -18.48 -7.58
N CYS A 10 -25.72 -17.43 -6.93
CA CYS A 10 -24.98 -16.19 -6.68
C CYS A 10 -23.74 -16.42 -5.81
N VAL A 11 -23.88 -17.19 -4.72
CA VAL A 11 -22.75 -17.52 -3.83
C VAL A 11 -21.71 -18.36 -4.57
N GLY A 12 -22.13 -19.35 -5.35
CA GLY A 12 -21.21 -20.17 -6.15
C GLY A 12 -20.43 -19.34 -7.18
N LEU A 13 -21.11 -18.42 -7.88
CA LEU A 13 -20.46 -17.50 -8.82
C LEU A 13 -19.47 -16.56 -8.11
N PHE A 14 -19.86 -16.00 -6.97
CA PHE A 14 -18.99 -15.14 -6.18
C PHE A 14 -17.70 -15.86 -5.76
N LEU A 15 -17.81 -17.08 -5.20
CA LEU A 15 -16.65 -17.86 -4.78
C LEU A 15 -15.74 -18.24 -5.96
N LEU A 16 -16.32 -18.54 -7.12
CA LEU A 16 -15.56 -18.81 -8.34
C LEU A 16 -14.77 -17.58 -8.79
N LEU A 17 -15.42 -16.41 -8.87
CA LEU A 17 -14.77 -15.15 -9.27
C LEU A 17 -13.66 -14.76 -8.30
N TRP A 18 -13.89 -14.91 -6.98
CA TRP A 18 -12.87 -14.70 -5.97
C TRP A 18 -11.68 -15.64 -6.20
N ALA A 19 -11.90 -16.95 -6.33
CA ALA A 19 -10.81 -17.91 -6.54
C ALA A 19 -9.97 -17.61 -7.80
N LEU A 20 -10.61 -17.13 -8.87
CA LEU A 20 -9.92 -16.70 -10.10
C LEU A 20 -9.08 -15.44 -9.87
N MET A 21 -9.64 -14.44 -9.16
CA MET A 21 -8.95 -13.20 -8.83
C MET A 21 -7.74 -13.47 -7.93
N GLU A 22 -7.91 -14.26 -6.88
CA GLU A 22 -6.85 -14.68 -5.95
C GLU A 22 -5.70 -15.38 -6.69
N ARG A 23 -6.04 -16.31 -7.58
CA ARG A 23 -5.03 -17.04 -8.37
C ARG A 23 -4.26 -16.12 -9.32
N ARG A 24 -4.96 -15.18 -9.97
CA ARG A 24 -4.33 -14.19 -10.85
C ARG A 24 -3.40 -13.29 -10.05
N TRP A 25 -3.88 -12.77 -8.92
CA TRP A 25 -3.10 -11.91 -8.04
C TRP A 25 -1.82 -12.61 -7.56
N ARG A 26 -1.91 -13.84 -7.02
CA ARG A 26 -0.73 -14.64 -6.62
C ARG A 26 0.25 -14.87 -7.77
N SER A 27 -0.26 -15.10 -8.98
CA SER A 27 0.60 -15.27 -10.16
C SER A 27 1.35 -13.98 -10.51
N GLU A 28 0.72 -12.81 -10.42
CA GLU A 28 1.38 -11.53 -10.70
C GLU A 28 2.41 -11.19 -9.61
N ALA A 29 2.06 -11.41 -8.33
CA ALA A 29 3.00 -11.22 -7.22
C ALA A 29 4.21 -12.15 -7.32
N ALA A 30 4.03 -13.41 -7.72
CA ALA A 30 5.15 -14.33 -7.98
C ALA A 30 6.02 -13.90 -9.17
N LYS A 31 5.43 -13.38 -10.26
CA LYS A 31 6.19 -12.82 -11.39
C LYS A 31 6.98 -11.59 -10.96
N LEU A 32 6.38 -10.71 -10.16
CA LEU A 32 7.06 -9.52 -9.65
C LEU A 32 8.25 -9.90 -8.78
N ALA A 33 8.05 -10.83 -7.83
CA ALA A 33 9.11 -11.37 -6.98
C ALA A 33 10.27 -12.01 -7.78
N ALA A 34 9.98 -12.59 -8.94
CA ALA A 34 11.01 -13.14 -9.84
C ALA A 34 11.71 -12.07 -10.69
N SER A 35 11.07 -10.92 -10.92
CA SER A 35 11.56 -9.87 -11.84
C SER A 35 12.52 -8.87 -11.20
N ARG A 36 12.50 -8.73 -9.87
CA ARG A 36 13.36 -7.81 -9.12
C ARG A 36 13.80 -8.45 -7.79
N PRO A 37 14.87 -7.93 -7.15
CA PRO A 37 15.20 -8.33 -5.79
C PRO A 37 14.04 -8.06 -4.83
N ASN A 38 13.74 -9.05 -3.99
CA ASN A 38 12.94 -8.85 -2.78
C ASN A 38 13.88 -8.32 -1.70
N LEU A 39 13.60 -7.11 -1.23
CA LEU A 39 14.32 -6.53 -0.10
C LEU A 39 13.85 -7.19 1.19
N SER A 40 14.78 -7.39 2.11
CA SER A 40 14.47 -7.54 3.54
C SER A 40 13.94 -6.23 4.11
N GLU A 41 13.37 -6.30 5.31
CA GLU A 41 12.92 -5.11 6.05
C GLU A 41 14.06 -4.10 6.22
N ASP A 42 15.21 -4.53 6.72
CA ASP A 42 16.38 -3.66 6.92
C ASP A 42 16.85 -2.98 5.62
N GLU A 43 16.85 -3.72 4.50
CA GLU A 43 17.22 -3.18 3.19
C GLU A 43 16.18 -2.18 2.69
N PHE A 44 14.89 -2.44 2.93
CA PHE A 44 13.81 -1.50 2.60
C PHE A 44 13.92 -0.22 3.43
N LEU A 45 14.07 -0.33 4.75
CA LEU A 45 14.23 0.79 5.66
C LEU A 45 15.43 1.65 5.23
N THR A 46 16.56 1.01 4.95
CA THR A 46 17.77 1.69 4.45
C THR A 46 17.51 2.40 3.13
N ALA A 47 16.76 1.77 2.23
CA ALA A 47 16.50 2.32 0.90
C ALA A 47 15.50 3.48 0.90
N VAL A 48 14.72 3.68 1.97
CA VAL A 48 13.73 4.76 2.12
C VAL A 48 14.19 5.84 3.13
N ALA A 49 15.25 5.59 3.89
CA ALA A 49 15.80 6.49 4.90
C ALA A 49 16.33 7.84 4.35
N ASP A 50 16.58 7.93 3.05
CA ASP A 50 17.02 9.18 2.40
C ASP A 50 15.89 10.21 2.24
N VAL A 51 14.64 9.75 2.17
CA VAL A 51 13.47 10.60 1.91
C VAL A 51 12.52 10.74 3.09
N SER A 52 12.68 9.93 4.13
CA SER A 52 11.78 9.90 5.29
C SER A 52 12.51 9.51 6.57
N ASP A 53 11.92 9.85 7.72
CA ASP A 53 12.48 9.42 9.01
C ASP A 53 12.20 7.92 9.25
N PRO A 54 13.04 7.24 10.07
CA PRO A 54 13.00 5.78 10.22
C PRO A 54 11.64 5.20 10.61
N ASP A 55 10.87 5.96 11.38
CA ASP A 55 9.56 5.57 11.87
C ASP A 55 8.46 5.59 10.78
N ILE A 56 8.61 6.44 9.75
CA ILE A 56 7.74 6.42 8.56
C ILE A 56 8.09 5.22 7.69
N ALA A 57 9.39 4.94 7.50
CA ALA A 57 9.82 3.79 6.74
C ALA A 57 9.31 2.48 7.38
N GLN A 58 9.41 2.37 8.72
CA GLN A 58 8.86 1.24 9.48
C GLN A 58 7.36 1.10 9.27
N TYR A 59 6.62 2.20 9.45
CA TYR A 59 5.17 2.21 9.24
C TYR A 59 4.77 1.71 7.85
N LEU A 60 5.45 2.17 6.80
CA LEU A 60 5.14 1.75 5.43
C LEU A 60 5.50 0.29 5.15
N TRP A 61 6.54 -0.24 5.79
CA TRP A 61 6.84 -1.66 5.69
C TRP A 61 5.70 -2.49 6.28
N GLU A 62 5.25 -2.14 7.49
CA GLU A 62 4.17 -2.82 8.19
C GLU A 62 2.85 -2.78 7.41
N GLU A 63 2.53 -1.64 6.78
CA GLU A 63 1.33 -1.50 5.97
C GLU A 63 1.41 -2.32 4.67
N ILE A 64 2.54 -2.33 3.96
CA ILE A 64 2.61 -2.87 2.58
C ILE A 64 3.02 -4.35 2.54
N ALA A 65 3.82 -4.83 3.49
CA ALA A 65 4.46 -6.14 3.41
C ALA A 65 3.46 -7.30 3.24
N ASP A 66 2.38 -7.29 4.01
CA ASP A 66 1.35 -8.34 3.95
C ASP A 66 0.58 -8.31 2.64
N HIS A 67 0.41 -7.13 2.03
CA HIS A 67 -0.30 -6.98 0.78
C HIS A 67 0.48 -7.50 -0.42
N TRP A 68 1.79 -7.74 -0.33
CA TRP A 68 2.63 -8.05 -1.51
C TRP A 68 3.17 -9.47 -1.58
N SER A 69 2.88 -10.33 -0.60
CA SER A 69 3.36 -11.72 -0.59
C SER A 69 2.98 -12.49 -1.88
N PRO A 70 3.92 -13.18 -2.56
CA PRO A 70 5.30 -13.49 -2.16
C PRO A 70 6.38 -12.46 -2.56
N ALA A 71 6.02 -11.33 -3.17
CA ALA A 71 6.94 -10.20 -3.34
C ALA A 71 7.10 -9.45 -2.02
N THR A 72 8.20 -8.72 -1.86
CA THR A 72 8.36 -7.77 -0.74
C THR A 72 8.30 -6.33 -1.24
N PRO A 73 7.91 -5.36 -0.41
CA PRO A 73 7.94 -3.95 -0.74
C PRO A 73 9.29 -3.50 -1.32
N HIS A 74 9.24 -2.68 -2.39
CA HIS A 74 10.42 -2.03 -2.96
C HIS A 74 10.15 -0.52 -3.09
N PRO A 75 11.12 0.35 -2.78
CA PRO A 75 10.92 1.81 -2.79
C PRO A 75 10.38 2.38 -4.11
N ASN A 76 10.74 1.73 -5.22
CA ASN A 76 10.38 2.17 -6.58
C ASN A 76 9.13 1.46 -7.14
N ASP A 77 8.47 0.60 -6.35
CA ASP A 77 7.22 0.00 -6.81
C ASP A 77 6.10 1.01 -6.81
N ASP A 78 5.35 1.02 -7.89
CA ASP A 78 4.11 1.77 -8.04
C ASP A 78 2.98 0.98 -7.38
N PHE A 79 2.52 1.44 -6.21
CA PHE A 79 1.54 0.74 -5.40
C PHE A 79 0.11 0.79 -5.97
N LEU A 80 -0.15 1.61 -6.99
CA LEU A 80 -1.44 1.61 -7.70
C LEU A 80 -1.42 0.70 -8.93
N ASN A 81 -0.29 0.58 -9.62
CA ASN A 81 -0.24 -0.06 -10.94
C ASN A 81 0.46 -1.42 -11.00
N ARG A 82 1.47 -1.71 -10.15
CA ARG A 82 2.24 -2.98 -10.24
C ARG A 82 1.53 -4.15 -9.59
N LEU A 83 1.27 -4.01 -8.30
CA LEU A 83 0.37 -4.86 -7.54
C LEU A 83 -0.69 -3.90 -7.05
N SER A 84 -1.76 -3.77 -7.85
CA SER A 84 -2.83 -2.83 -7.57
C SER A 84 -3.41 -3.16 -6.21
N ILE A 85 -3.03 -2.33 -5.25
CA ILE A 85 -3.70 -2.21 -3.97
C ILE A 85 -4.97 -1.39 -4.23
N ASP A 86 -5.98 -1.53 -3.37
CA ASP A 86 -7.17 -0.71 -3.42
C ASP A 86 -6.78 0.79 -3.51
N PRO A 87 -7.34 1.55 -4.48
CA PRO A 87 -6.99 2.96 -4.67
C PRO A 87 -7.29 3.86 -3.46
N ASP A 88 -8.14 3.42 -2.53
CA ASP A 88 -8.46 4.16 -1.31
C ASP A 88 -7.41 3.92 -0.19
N GLU A 89 -6.59 2.87 -0.29
CA GLU A 89 -5.61 2.51 0.74
C GLU A 89 -4.57 3.59 1.04
N PRO A 90 -4.02 4.38 0.09
CA PRO A 90 -3.09 5.45 0.42
C PRO A 90 -3.70 6.51 1.35
N GLN A 91 -5.00 6.77 1.21
CA GLN A 91 -5.73 7.67 2.10
C GLN A 91 -5.91 7.01 3.47
N ASP A 92 -6.31 5.74 3.52
CA ASP A 92 -6.43 5.00 4.78
C ASP A 92 -5.09 4.92 5.52
N TRP A 93 -3.98 4.74 4.81
CA TRP A 93 -2.62 4.75 5.37
C TRP A 93 -2.26 6.14 5.91
N LEU A 94 -2.64 7.23 5.23
CA LEU A 94 -2.44 8.56 5.80
C LEU A 94 -3.23 8.72 7.11
N GLU A 95 -4.51 8.33 7.10
CA GLU A 95 -5.37 8.49 8.27
C GLU A 95 -4.86 7.68 9.45
N ARG A 96 -4.48 6.42 9.24
CA ARG A 96 -3.87 5.56 10.26
C ARG A 96 -2.58 6.17 10.82
N PHE A 97 -1.67 6.63 9.95
CA PHE A 97 -0.43 7.31 10.39
C PHE A 97 -0.73 8.53 11.26
N CYS A 98 -1.65 9.39 10.82
CA CYS A 98 -2.01 10.60 11.55
C CYS A 98 -2.66 10.28 12.90
N GLN A 99 -3.56 9.31 12.95
CA GLN A 99 -4.22 8.87 14.19
C GLN A 99 -3.22 8.32 15.21
N GLN A 100 -2.26 7.49 14.78
CA GLN A 100 -1.24 6.93 15.66
C GLN A 100 -0.32 8.00 16.26
N ARG A 101 -0.17 9.15 15.59
CA ARG A 101 0.79 10.21 15.95
C ARG A 101 0.15 11.49 16.47
N GLY A 102 -1.19 11.57 16.48
CA GLY A 102 -1.93 12.73 16.94
C GLY A 102 -1.93 13.91 15.98
N TYR A 103 -1.79 13.66 14.67
CA TYR A 103 -1.91 14.70 13.65
C TYR A 103 -3.31 14.75 13.03
N ASP A 104 -3.70 15.89 12.46
CA ASP A 104 -4.88 16.00 11.60
C ASP A 104 -4.51 15.72 10.14
N TRP A 105 -4.99 14.60 9.61
CA TRP A 105 -4.73 14.21 8.22
C TRP A 105 -5.30 15.21 7.21
N ARG A 106 -6.31 16.02 7.57
CA ARG A 106 -6.87 17.05 6.66
C ARG A 106 -5.91 18.20 6.41
N ALA A 107 -4.91 18.37 7.28
CA ALA A 107 -3.86 19.36 7.12
C ALA A 107 -2.70 18.87 6.25
N TRP A 108 -2.74 17.63 5.74
CA TRP A 108 -1.67 17.12 4.89
C TRP A 108 -1.59 17.89 3.57
N PRO A 109 -0.38 18.09 3.03
CA PRO A 109 -0.23 18.68 1.70
C PRO A 109 -0.94 17.82 0.66
N MET A 110 -1.59 18.44 -0.32
CA MET A 110 -2.14 17.70 -1.45
C MET A 110 -1.05 16.87 -2.15
N TRP A 111 -1.42 15.68 -2.61
CA TRP A 111 -0.57 14.91 -3.52
C TRP A 111 -0.48 15.65 -4.86
N ASP A 112 0.73 15.92 -5.31
CA ASP A 112 0.97 16.55 -6.61
C ASP A 112 0.71 15.54 -7.73
N GLU A 113 -0.13 15.88 -8.71
CA GLU A 113 -0.46 15.01 -9.86
C GLU A 113 0.80 14.61 -10.66
N GLY A 114 1.87 15.42 -10.62
CA GLY A 114 3.15 15.09 -11.26
C GLY A 114 4.01 14.10 -10.47
N ARG A 115 3.66 13.78 -9.22
CA ARG A 115 4.47 12.93 -8.35
C ARG A 115 4.18 11.45 -8.61
N PRO A 116 5.20 10.62 -8.89
CA PRO A 116 5.02 9.17 -9.07
C PRO A 116 4.43 8.53 -7.82
N THR A 117 3.47 7.61 -7.98
CA THR A 117 2.82 6.83 -6.90
C THR A 117 3.70 5.67 -6.44
N THR A 118 4.98 5.95 -6.18
CA THR A 118 5.93 4.97 -5.64
C THR A 118 5.98 5.03 -4.12
N VAL A 119 6.36 3.91 -3.50
CA VAL A 119 6.52 3.84 -2.03
C VAL A 119 7.48 4.93 -1.52
N ARG A 120 8.58 5.19 -2.23
CA ARG A 120 9.55 6.27 -1.93
C ARG A 120 8.90 7.65 -1.97
N SER A 121 8.13 7.95 -3.01
CA SER A 121 7.44 9.23 -3.13
C SER A 121 6.42 9.44 -2.01
N PHE A 122 5.76 8.35 -1.59
CA PHE A 122 4.77 8.38 -0.51
C PHE A 122 5.44 8.60 0.84
N ALA A 123 6.55 7.92 1.12
CA ALA A 123 7.37 8.15 2.30
C ALA A 123 7.83 9.62 2.40
N GLY A 124 8.34 10.18 1.30
CA GLY A 124 8.77 11.58 1.26
C GLY A 124 7.61 12.57 1.45
N TRP A 125 6.42 12.23 0.96
CA TRP A 125 5.21 13.02 1.17
C TRP A 125 4.74 13.00 2.63
N LEU A 126 4.74 11.83 3.27
CA LEU A 126 4.42 11.71 4.71
C LEU A 126 5.39 12.51 5.56
N ALA A 127 6.70 12.44 5.26
CA ALA A 127 7.71 13.19 5.97
C ALA A 127 7.51 14.72 5.83
N GLU A 128 7.11 15.18 4.64
CA GLU A 128 6.78 16.58 4.40
C GLU A 128 5.54 17.03 5.18
N GLY A 129 4.48 16.23 5.19
CA GLY A 129 3.28 16.53 5.97
C GLY A 129 3.56 16.64 7.46
N ARG A 130 4.34 15.69 8.01
CA ARG A 130 4.78 15.75 9.42
C ARG A 130 5.53 17.04 9.73
N ARG A 131 6.54 17.39 8.94
CA ARG A 131 7.33 18.63 9.16
C ARG A 131 6.44 19.88 9.21
N ARG A 132 5.41 19.94 8.38
CA ARG A 132 4.45 21.07 8.37
C ARG A 132 3.55 21.07 9.60
N ALA A 133 3.07 19.90 10.00
CA ALA A 133 2.25 19.75 11.19
C ALA A 133 3.03 20.17 12.45
N GLU A 134 4.29 19.73 12.56
CA GLU A 134 5.18 20.09 13.67
C GLU A 134 5.58 21.56 13.68
N ALA A 135 5.74 22.19 12.51
CA ALA A 135 6.01 23.63 12.41
C ALA A 135 4.80 24.51 12.77
N SER A 136 3.60 23.93 12.84
CA SER A 136 2.34 24.63 13.12
C SER A 136 1.82 24.41 14.54
N ALA A 137 2.51 23.57 15.33
CA ALA A 137 2.20 23.26 16.73
C ALA A 137 2.95 24.20 17.69
#